data_AF-A0A7J6L2L6-F1
#
_entry.id   AF-A0A7J6L2L6-F1
#
_cell.length_a   1.000
_cell.length_b   1.000
_cell.length_c   1.000
_cell.angle_alpha   90.00
_cell.angle_beta   90.00
_cell.angle_gamma   90.00
#
_symmetry.space_group_name_H-M   'P 1'
#
loop_
_entity.id
_entity.type
_entity.pdbx_description
1 polymer ?
#
loop_
_entity_poly.entity_id
_entity_poly.type
_entity_poly.pdbx_seq_one_letter_code
_entity_poly.pdbx_strand_id
1 'polypeptide(L)'
;MRSYLFAVIAAVAAATEDPCAQMCSDVSGCSDSKYGSYCKSWLSSPVCFGLVKKADGSVCFQPTDPSCVGDSISCGSVSTPVVTTSTEPVTTTTKAVVSTTTTKAAVSTTTTKAA
;
A
#
# COMPACT_ATOMS: atom_id res chain seq x y z
N MET A 1 54.65 -2.71 -7.69
CA MET A 1 53.46 -2.58 -6.81
C MET A 1 52.24 -2.46 -7.72
N ARG A 2 51.41 -3.52 -7.82
CA ARG A 2 50.28 -3.61 -8.76
C ARG A 2 49.03 -3.03 -8.08
N SER A 3 48.64 -1.81 -8.46
CA SER A 3 47.37 -1.22 -8.04
C SER A 3 46.22 -1.87 -8.78
N TYR A 4 45.40 -2.64 -8.07
CA TYR A 4 44.12 -3.12 -8.56
C TYR A 4 43.04 -2.10 -8.20
N LEU A 5 42.57 -1.35 -9.21
CA LEU A 5 41.35 -0.56 -9.13
C LEU A 5 40.16 -1.54 -9.12
N PHE A 6 39.61 -1.79 -7.94
CA PHE A 6 38.34 -2.53 -7.79
C PHE A 6 37.19 -1.60 -8.17
N ALA A 7 36.65 -1.78 -9.37
CA ALA A 7 35.41 -1.13 -9.79
C ALA A 7 34.24 -1.73 -8.99
N VAL A 8 33.68 -0.96 -8.06
CA VAL A 8 32.49 -1.34 -7.29
C VAL A 8 31.27 -1.18 -8.20
N ILE A 9 30.75 -2.30 -8.69
CA ILE A 9 29.51 -2.33 -9.46
C ILE A 9 28.36 -2.36 -8.46
N ALA A 10 27.71 -1.22 -8.21
CA ALA A 10 26.52 -1.15 -7.39
C ALA A 10 25.32 -1.71 -8.18
N ALA A 11 24.87 -2.92 -7.82
CA ALA A 11 23.65 -3.50 -8.35
C ALA A 11 22.45 -2.74 -7.75
N VAL A 12 21.75 -1.96 -8.58
CA VAL A 12 20.45 -1.39 -8.22
C VAL A 12 19.41 -2.52 -8.21
N ALA A 13 19.14 -3.07 -7.02
CA ALA A 13 17.99 -3.94 -6.83
C ALA A 13 16.73 -3.08 -6.95
N ALA A 14 16.09 -3.09 -8.12
CA ALA A 14 14.73 -2.60 -8.25
C ALA A 14 13.87 -3.52 -7.38
N ALA A 15 13.48 -3.06 -6.20
CA ALA A 15 12.43 -3.71 -5.43
C ALA A 15 11.18 -3.68 -6.32
N THR A 16 10.86 -4.81 -6.94
CA THR A 16 9.62 -4.96 -7.69
C THR A 16 8.51 -5.05 -6.65
N GLU A 17 8.04 -3.89 -6.19
CA GLU A 17 6.94 -3.81 -5.26
C GLU A 17 5.72 -4.41 -5.95
N ASP A 18 5.05 -5.37 -5.30
CA ASP A 18 3.92 -6.07 -5.91
C ASP A 18 2.83 -5.04 -6.24
N PRO A 19 2.42 -4.92 -7.51
CA PRO A 19 1.48 -3.89 -7.95
C PRO A 19 0.14 -3.96 -7.20
N CYS A 20 -0.29 -5.16 -6.84
CA CYS A 20 -1.52 -5.37 -6.09
C CYS A 20 -1.35 -4.94 -4.63
N ALA A 21 -0.19 -5.17 -4.02
CA ALA A 21 0.13 -4.69 -2.67
C ALA A 21 0.18 -3.14 -2.61
N GLN A 22 0.73 -2.49 -3.64
CA GLN A 22 0.70 -1.03 -3.75
C GLN A 22 -0.74 -0.51 -3.83
N MET A 23 -1.55 -1.02 -4.77
CA MET A 23 -2.97 -0.63 -4.85
C MET A 23 -3.74 -0.92 -3.57
N CYS A 24 -3.44 -2.02 -2.87
CA CYS A 24 -4.08 -2.38 -1.62
C CYS A 24 -3.88 -1.32 -0.53
N SER A 25 -2.75 -0.62 -0.54
CA SER A 25 -2.43 0.41 0.45
C SER A 25 -3.39 1.61 0.38
N ASP A 26 -3.96 1.86 -0.81
CA ASP A 26 -4.90 2.95 -1.06
C ASP A 26 -6.38 2.52 -0.99
N VAL A 27 -6.65 1.22 -0.89
CA VAL A 27 -8.02 0.67 -0.90
C VAL A 27 -8.47 0.38 0.53
N SER A 28 -9.47 1.13 0.98
CA SER A 28 -10.12 0.92 2.27
C SER A 28 -10.61 -0.52 2.42
N GLY A 29 -10.29 -1.14 3.55
CA GLY A 29 -10.59 -2.55 3.80
C GLY A 29 -9.56 -3.52 3.20
N CYS A 30 -8.66 -3.08 2.32
CA CYS A 30 -7.50 -3.88 1.92
C CYS A 30 -6.32 -3.62 2.85
N SER A 31 -5.89 -2.35 2.97
CA SER A 31 -4.75 -1.88 3.76
C SER A 31 -4.82 -2.29 5.23
N ASP A 32 -6.01 -2.19 5.83
CA ASP A 32 -6.25 -2.49 7.24
C ASP A 32 -6.62 -3.96 7.48
N SER A 33 -6.72 -4.77 6.42
CA SER A 33 -7.10 -6.18 6.56
C SER A 33 -5.91 -7.08 6.83
N LYS A 34 -6.19 -8.19 7.51
CA LYS A 34 -5.24 -9.31 7.65
C LYS A 34 -4.97 -10.06 6.32
N TYR A 35 -5.70 -9.75 5.26
CA TYR A 35 -5.65 -10.49 4.00
C TYR A 35 -4.65 -9.87 3.03
N GLY A 36 -4.64 -8.54 2.92
CA GLY A 36 -3.87 -7.80 1.92
C GLY A 36 -4.24 -8.18 0.49
N SER A 37 -3.47 -7.66 -0.47
CA SER A 37 -3.55 -8.08 -1.87
C SER A 37 -2.16 -8.42 -2.39
N TYR A 38 -2.11 -9.33 -3.35
CA TYR A 38 -0.91 -9.77 -4.02
C TYR A 38 -1.26 -10.27 -5.43
N CYS A 39 -0.27 -10.31 -6.31
CA CYS A 39 -0.44 -10.86 -7.63
C CYS A 39 -0.53 -12.40 -7.61
N LYS A 40 -1.64 -12.95 -8.12
CA LYS A 40 -1.78 -14.41 -8.30
C LYS A 40 -1.07 -14.85 -9.59
N SER A 41 0.26 -14.86 -9.54
CA SER A 41 1.15 -15.13 -10.67
C SER A 41 1.06 -16.55 -11.24
N TRP A 42 0.44 -17.48 -10.51
CA TRP A 42 0.22 -18.86 -10.95
C TRP A 42 -0.98 -19.04 -11.90
N LEU A 43 -1.72 -17.97 -12.21
CA LEU A 43 -2.74 -18.00 -13.26
C LEU A 43 -2.13 -17.61 -14.62
N SER A 44 -2.64 -18.21 -15.70
CA SER A 44 -2.28 -17.83 -17.08
C SER A 44 -2.56 -16.35 -17.38
N SER A 45 -3.53 -15.75 -16.68
CA SER A 45 -3.76 -14.31 -16.63
C SER A 45 -3.66 -13.86 -15.18
N PRO A 46 -2.51 -13.29 -14.76
CA PRO A 46 -2.27 -12.97 -13.36
C PRO A 46 -3.12 -11.79 -12.92
N VAL A 47 -3.85 -11.98 -11.83
CA VAL A 47 -4.78 -11.00 -11.25
C VAL A 47 -4.51 -10.77 -9.77
N CYS A 48 -4.89 -9.59 -9.29
CA CYS A 48 -4.79 -9.22 -7.89
C CYS A 48 -5.79 -10.01 -7.03
N PHE A 49 -5.33 -10.56 -5.92
CA PHE A 49 -6.21 -11.19 -4.95
C PHE A 49 -7.15 -10.16 -4.30
N GLY A 50 -8.46 -10.40 -4.37
CA GLY A 50 -9.47 -9.63 -3.65
C GLY A 50 -9.76 -8.20 -4.16
N LEU A 51 -8.88 -7.61 -4.98
CA LEU A 51 -9.10 -6.32 -5.61
C LEU A 51 -9.91 -6.48 -6.89
N VAL A 52 -11.04 -5.76 -6.97
CA VAL A 52 -11.90 -5.72 -8.15
C VAL A 52 -12.25 -4.30 -8.53
N LYS A 53 -12.46 -4.08 -9.83
CA LYS A 53 -12.92 -2.81 -10.39
C LYS A 53 -14.43 -2.85 -10.58
N LYS A 54 -15.15 -1.95 -9.92
CA LYS A 54 -16.60 -1.79 -10.04
C LYS A 54 -16.98 -1.16 -11.38
N ALA A 55 -18.27 -1.20 -11.72
CA ALA A 55 -18.81 -0.60 -12.94
C ALA A 55 -18.62 0.93 -13.00
N ASP A 56 -18.61 1.61 -11.85
CA ASP A 56 -18.33 3.05 -11.74
C ASP A 56 -16.83 3.39 -11.88
N GLY A 57 -15.97 2.37 -11.97
CA GLY A 57 -14.53 2.51 -12.13
C GLY A 57 -13.74 2.56 -10.83
N SER A 58 -14.40 2.66 -9.66
CA SER A 58 -13.74 2.54 -8.36
C SER A 58 -13.22 1.13 -8.11
N VAL A 59 -12.24 1.03 -7.22
CA VAL A 59 -11.65 -0.24 -6.79
C VAL A 59 -12.08 -0.52 -5.35
N CYS A 60 -12.39 -1.77 -5.06
CA CYS A 60 -12.74 -2.21 -3.72
C CYS A 60 -12.12 -3.57 -3.40
N PHE A 61 -12.19 -3.96 -2.12
CA PHE A 61 -11.63 -5.21 -1.63
C PHE A 61 -12.72 -6.19 -1.17
N GLN A 62 -12.94 -7.21 -2.00
CA GLN A 62 -14.02 -8.20 -1.84
C GLN A 62 -13.97 -8.97 -0.50
N PRO A 63 -12.81 -9.36 0.06
CA PRO A 63 -12.76 -10.12 1.31
C PRO A 63 -13.35 -9.41 2.54
N THR A 64 -13.40 -8.07 2.52
CA THR A 64 -13.96 -7.27 3.63
C THR A 64 -15.29 -6.60 3.29
N ASP A 65 -15.69 -6.61 2.02
CA ASP A 65 -16.93 -5.99 1.56
C ASP A 65 -17.71 -6.96 0.64
N PRO A 66 -18.83 -7.56 1.10
CA PRO A 66 -19.62 -8.47 0.27
C PRO A 66 -20.34 -7.76 -0.88
N SER A 67 -20.50 -6.43 -0.83
CA SER A 67 -21.07 -5.63 -1.92
C SER A 67 -20.04 -5.25 -2.98
N CYS A 68 -18.76 -5.55 -2.74
CA CYS A 68 -17.67 -5.31 -3.67
C CYS A 68 -17.68 -6.37 -4.78
N VAL A 69 -18.42 -6.08 -5.84
CA VAL A 69 -18.57 -6.93 -7.03
C VAL A 69 -18.10 -6.16 -8.26
N GLY A 70 -17.29 -6.81 -9.10
CA GLY A 70 -16.72 -6.20 -10.30
C GLY A 70 -15.73 -7.11 -10.99
N ASP A 71 -14.96 -6.55 -11.92
CA ASP A 71 -13.98 -7.27 -12.71
C ASP A 71 -12.65 -7.41 -11.96
N SER A 72 -11.97 -8.54 -12.12
CA SER A 72 -10.65 -8.77 -11.53
C SER A 72 -9.61 -7.83 -12.13
N ILE A 73 -8.75 -7.27 -11.27
CA ILE A 73 -7.68 -6.37 -11.69
C ILE A 73 -6.45 -7.19 -12.09
N SER A 74 -5.89 -6.93 -13.28
CA SER A 74 -4.66 -7.58 -13.72
C SER A 74 -3.44 -7.01 -12.98
N CYS A 75 -2.44 -7.86 -12.70
CA CYS A 75 -1.23 -7.38 -12.02
C CYS A 75 -0.42 -6.37 -12.85
N GLY A 76 -0.59 -6.34 -14.18
CA GLY A 76 0.16 -5.44 -15.07
C GLY A 76 -0.49 -4.06 -15.24
N SER A 77 -1.69 -3.83 -14.70
CA SER A 77 -2.48 -2.62 -14.97
C SER A 77 -2.20 -1.46 -14.02
N VAL A 78 -1.24 -1.59 -13.10
CA VAL A 78 -0.89 -0.48 -12.20
C VAL A 78 -0.02 0.50 -12.98
N SER A 79 -0.69 1.33 -13.78
CA SER A 79 -0.16 2.64 -14.15
C SER A 79 0.00 3.40 -12.85
N THR A 80 1.21 3.36 -12.31
CA THR A 80 1.71 4.44 -11.49
C THR A 80 1.33 5.75 -12.18
N PRO A 81 0.73 6.73 -11.49
CA PRO A 81 0.80 8.08 -12.01
C PRO A 81 2.30 8.38 -12.13
N VAL A 82 2.79 8.48 -13.37
CA VAL A 82 4.10 9.07 -13.63
C VAL A 82 4.03 10.44 -12.96
N VAL A 83 4.66 10.55 -11.79
CA VAL A 83 4.98 11.82 -11.17
C VAL A 83 5.90 12.48 -12.18
N THR A 84 5.30 13.26 -13.07
CA THR A 84 6.03 14.20 -13.90
C THR A 84 6.55 15.22 -12.90
N THR A 85 7.82 15.06 -12.52
CA THR A 85 8.58 16.04 -11.76
C THR A 85 8.54 17.37 -12.52
N SER A 86 7.51 18.17 -12.23
CA SER A 86 7.48 19.58 -12.57
C SER A 86 8.47 20.26 -11.64
N THR A 87 9.54 20.79 -12.22
CA THR A 87 10.50 21.64 -11.53
C THR A 87 9.80 22.97 -11.24
N GLU A 88 9.02 23.02 -10.16
CA GLU A 88 8.60 24.30 -9.57
C GLU A 88 9.49 24.61 -8.37
N PRO A 89 10.01 25.85 -8.24
CA PRO A 89 10.82 26.25 -7.12
C PRO A 89 9.99 26.19 -5.83
N VAL A 90 10.37 25.28 -4.93
CA VAL A 90 9.81 25.18 -3.58
C VAL A 90 10.05 26.50 -2.84
N THR A 91 9.01 27.33 -2.75
CA THR A 91 9.04 28.51 -1.88
C THR A 91 8.76 28.04 -0.45
N THR A 92 9.80 28.04 0.36
CA THR A 92 9.79 27.77 1.80
C THR A 92 8.81 28.71 2.52
N THR A 93 7.77 28.15 3.16
CA THR A 93 7.02 28.83 4.21
C THR A 93 7.13 28.03 5.50
N THR A 94 8.00 28.49 6.38
CA THR A 94 8.13 28.05 7.77
C THR A 94 6.97 28.62 8.59
N LYS A 95 6.16 27.76 9.23
CA LYS A 95 5.53 28.12 10.52
C LYS A 95 5.62 26.97 11.52
N ALA A 96 5.98 27.37 12.71
CA ALA A 96 6.42 26.59 13.85
C ALA A 96 5.31 25.76 14.52
N VAL A 97 5.72 24.58 15.00
CA VAL A 97 5.50 24.02 16.34
C VAL A 97 4.17 24.36 17.01
N VAL A 98 3.29 23.36 17.16
CA VAL A 98 2.71 23.01 18.47
C VAL A 98 2.59 21.48 18.57
N SER A 99 3.48 20.88 19.36
CA SER A 99 3.29 19.56 19.95
C SER A 99 2.08 19.56 20.87
N THR A 100 1.17 18.60 20.73
CA THR A 100 0.21 18.28 21.80
C THR A 100 0.17 16.77 22.01
N THR A 101 0.92 16.35 23.03
CA THR A 101 0.82 15.08 23.75
C THR A 101 -0.51 15.02 24.52
N THR A 102 -1.24 13.90 24.49
CA THR A 102 -2.24 13.45 25.50
C THR A 102 -2.88 12.15 24.97
N THR A 103 -3.15 11.04 25.69
CA THR A 103 -2.74 10.46 26.97
C THR A 103 -3.15 8.99 26.90
N LYS A 104 -2.26 8.10 27.29
CA LYS A 104 -2.50 6.66 27.50
C LYS A 104 -3.44 6.47 28.70
N ALA A 105 -4.60 5.84 28.53
CA ALA A 105 -5.39 5.30 29.65
C ALA A 105 -5.32 3.77 29.61
N ALA A 106 -4.58 3.23 30.56
CA ALA A 106 -4.50 1.80 30.85
C ALA A 106 -5.72 1.37 31.69
N VAL A 107 -6.22 0.16 31.40
CA VAL A 107 -6.64 -0.90 32.35
C VAL A 107 -7.49 -0.50 33.57
N SER A 108 -8.71 -1.04 33.67
CA SER A 108 -9.08 -1.94 34.78
C SER A 108 -10.44 -2.64 34.61
N THR A 109 -10.42 -3.89 35.03
CA THR A 109 -11.40 -4.98 35.16
C THR A 109 -12.72 -4.63 35.86
N THR A 110 -13.84 -5.30 35.52
CA THR A 110 -14.85 -5.74 36.51
C THR A 110 -15.64 -6.96 36.01
N THR A 111 -15.50 -8.07 36.74
CA THR A 111 -16.33 -9.28 36.71
C THR A 111 -17.69 -9.00 37.32
N THR A 112 -18.80 -9.44 36.70
CA THR A 112 -20.10 -9.56 37.41
C THR A 112 -20.75 -10.90 37.06
N LYS A 113 -20.97 -11.72 38.09
CA LYS A 113 -21.75 -12.96 38.11
C LYS A 113 -23.00 -12.72 38.96
N ALA A 114 -24.18 -12.95 38.41
CA ALA A 114 -25.49 -13.31 39.02
C ALA A 114 -26.55 -13.04 37.94
N ALA A 115 -27.58 -13.85 37.69
CA ALA A 115 -28.32 -14.76 38.57
C ALA A 115 -28.66 -16.09 37.85
#